data_AF-A0AB34KRV6-F1
#
_entry.id   AF-A0AB34KRV6-F1
#
_cell.length_a   1.000
_cell.length_b   1.000
_cell.length_c   1.000
_cell.angle_alpha   90.00
_cell.angle_beta   90.00
_cell.angle_gamma   90.00
#
_symmetry.space_group_name_H-M   'P 1'
#
loop_
_entity.id
_entity.type
_entity.pdbx_description
1 polymer ?
#
loop_
_entity_poly.entity_id
_entity_poly.type
_entity_poly.pdbx_seq_one_letter_code
_entity_poly.pdbx_strand_id
1 'polypeptide(L)'
;MLAPWADQPYTLISTLPFSKDVRTSSLDIYSRISTNEHKTNPSCLTSIHLQAPHIPPPAAADFVTYCKCWAESMHHHQDAEEALFFPDIEAVAGVEGLVARNVEQHRAFAAGLEQFEAYWDCGAPLVGHLWDEIETLPALEGYDSARLREAYRRLEKALMATDNQRIEPLVFGTADRTFEGGMHDFPSVPFSLRYVIHYVLRRRHRGAWRFNPSTM
;
A
#
# COMPACT_ATOMS: atom_id res chain seq x y z
N MET A 1 26.56 -2.41 15.31
CA MET A 1 25.31 -1.63 15.47
C MET A 1 24.47 -1.92 14.25
N LEU A 2 23.20 -2.30 14.43
CA LEU A 2 22.27 -2.42 13.30
C LEU A 2 22.15 -1.06 12.62
N ALA A 3 21.94 -1.06 11.31
CA ALA A 3 21.65 0.19 10.61
C ALA A 3 20.33 0.79 11.15
N PRO A 4 20.16 2.13 11.15
CA PRO A 4 19.04 2.83 11.80
C PRO A 4 17.64 2.44 11.29
N TRP A 5 17.55 1.59 10.26
CA TRP A 5 16.33 1.09 9.65
C TRP A 5 15.90 -0.31 10.14
N ALA A 6 16.62 -0.93 11.07
CA ALA A 6 16.36 -2.34 11.45
C ALA A 6 15.45 -2.51 12.68
N ASP A 7 15.30 -1.49 13.54
CA ASP A 7 14.63 -1.62 14.85
C ASP A 7 13.72 -0.43 15.21
N GLN A 8 13.36 0.40 14.24
CA GLN A 8 12.42 1.53 14.38
C GLN A 8 11.52 1.63 13.13
N PRO A 9 10.18 1.71 13.23
CA PRO A 9 9.41 1.96 14.45
C PRO A 9 9.09 0.70 15.28
N TYR A 10 9.39 -0.50 14.76
CA TYR A 10 9.13 -1.75 15.47
C TYR A 10 10.39 -2.26 16.14
N THR A 11 10.42 -2.20 17.48
CA THR A 11 11.54 -2.71 18.28
C THR A 11 11.69 -4.22 18.06
N LEU A 12 12.90 -4.66 17.72
CA LEU A 12 13.20 -6.10 17.61
C LEU A 12 13.04 -6.80 18.96
N ILE A 13 12.40 -7.97 18.95
CA ILE A 13 12.24 -8.78 20.15
C ILE A 13 13.61 -9.35 20.54
N SER A 14 14.06 -9.02 21.75
CA SER A 14 15.29 -9.58 22.29
C SER A 14 15.08 -11.06 22.62
N THR A 15 15.91 -11.91 22.04
CA THR A 15 15.97 -13.33 22.40
C THR A 15 16.70 -13.45 23.73
N LEU A 16 16.17 -14.29 24.64
CA LEU A 16 16.87 -14.63 25.89
C LEU A 16 18.32 -15.06 25.57
N PRO A 17 19.32 -14.69 26.39
CA PRO A 17 20.70 -15.09 26.17
C PRO A 17 20.80 -16.61 26.12
N PHE A 18 21.32 -17.17 25.02
CA PHE A 18 21.51 -18.60 24.88
C PHE A 18 22.98 -18.96 24.70
N SER A 19 23.38 -20.06 25.34
CA SER A 19 24.70 -20.67 25.16
C SER A 19 24.70 -21.50 23.88
N LYS A 20 25.81 -21.51 23.13
CA LYS A 20 26.02 -22.43 21.99
C LYS A 20 26.08 -23.91 22.41
N ASP A 21 26.15 -24.17 23.71
CA ASP A 21 26.23 -25.50 24.31
C ASP A 21 24.81 -26.05 24.55
N VAL A 22 24.11 -26.41 23.46
CA VAL A 22 22.68 -26.78 23.50
C VAL A 22 22.54 -28.28 23.79
N ARG A 23 22.28 -28.65 25.05
CA ARG A 23 22.05 -30.06 25.46
C ARG A 23 20.58 -30.48 25.51
N THR A 24 19.63 -29.62 25.10
CA THR A 24 18.19 -29.92 25.13
C THR A 24 17.48 -29.44 23.86
N SER A 25 16.65 -30.30 23.26
CA SER A 25 16.00 -30.09 21.95
C SER A 25 15.04 -28.89 21.91
N SER A 26 14.37 -28.58 23.01
CA SER A 26 13.41 -27.47 23.09
C SER A 26 14.06 -26.08 23.00
N LEU A 27 15.29 -25.93 23.50
CA LEU A 27 16.03 -24.66 23.42
C LEU A 27 16.60 -24.38 22.02
N ASP A 28 16.91 -25.43 21.23
CA ASP A 28 17.32 -25.28 19.82
C ASP A 28 16.13 -24.82 18.96
N ILE A 29 14.96 -25.44 19.13
CA ILE A 29 13.73 -25.06 18.45
C ILE A 29 13.36 -23.61 18.77
N TYR A 30 13.37 -23.24 20.06
CA TYR A 30 13.13 -21.87 20.50
C TYR A 30 14.12 -20.87 19.88
N SER A 31 15.41 -21.23 19.83
CA SER A 31 16.44 -20.37 19.24
C SER A 31 16.19 -20.11 17.75
N ARG A 32 15.87 -21.15 16.97
CA ARG A 32 15.62 -21.06 15.53
C ARG A 32 14.39 -20.21 15.21
N ILE A 33 13.27 -20.45 15.89
CA ILE A 33 12.02 -19.70 15.73
C ILE A 33 12.22 -18.23 16.11
N SER A 34 12.90 -17.98 17.22
CA SER A 34 13.08 -16.61 17.74
C SER A 34 14.12 -15.79 16.96
N THR A 35 15.06 -16.43 16.26
CA THR A 35 16.09 -15.72 15.47
C THR A 35 15.73 -15.55 14.01
N ASN A 36 15.06 -16.53 13.38
CA ASN A 36 14.72 -16.44 11.96
C ASN A 36 13.43 -15.64 11.74
N GLU A 37 12.34 -15.97 12.41
CA GLU A 37 11.02 -15.43 12.04
C GLU A 37 10.68 -14.17 12.83
N HIS A 38 10.94 -14.20 14.13
CA HIS A 38 10.61 -13.12 15.07
C HIS A 38 11.54 -11.90 14.97
N LYS A 39 12.59 -11.97 14.14
CA LYS A 39 13.44 -10.82 13.77
C LYS A 39 13.26 -10.40 12.32
N THR A 40 13.13 -11.35 11.40
CA THR A 40 13.01 -11.06 9.96
C THR A 40 11.69 -10.38 9.65
N ASN A 41 10.56 -10.90 10.14
CA ASN A 41 9.23 -10.36 9.81
C ASN A 41 9.06 -8.90 10.27
N PRO A 42 9.40 -8.53 11.53
CA PRO A 42 9.38 -7.13 11.95
C PRO A 42 10.38 -6.23 11.21
N SER A 43 11.55 -6.78 10.83
CA SER A 43 12.56 -6.02 10.06
C SER A 43 12.05 -5.69 8.65
N CYS A 44 11.41 -6.65 7.98
CA CYS A 44 10.79 -6.43 6.67
C CYS A 44 9.67 -5.39 6.74
N LEU A 45 8.77 -5.50 7.71
CA LEU A 45 7.69 -4.52 7.89
C LEU A 45 8.23 -3.11 8.18
N THR A 46 9.30 -3.02 8.98
CA THR A 46 10.01 -1.77 9.25
C THR A 46 10.60 -1.19 7.95
N SER A 47 11.27 -2.02 7.16
CA SER A 47 11.84 -1.64 5.86
C SER A 47 10.76 -1.09 4.93
N ILE A 48 9.61 -1.77 4.81
CA ILE A 48 8.47 -1.31 4.00
C ILE A 48 8.00 0.07 4.49
N HIS A 49 7.78 0.22 5.81
CA HIS A 49 7.27 1.46 6.38
C HIS A 49 8.20 2.66 6.16
N LEU A 50 9.50 2.49 6.37
CA LEU A 50 10.47 3.56 6.25
C LEU A 50 10.79 3.92 4.80
N GLN A 51 10.81 2.94 3.90
CA GLN A 51 11.21 3.18 2.51
C GLN A 51 10.05 3.67 1.65
N ALA A 52 8.80 3.27 1.93
CA ALA A 52 7.64 3.61 1.11
C ALA A 52 7.53 5.11 0.73
N PRO A 53 7.78 6.09 1.62
CA PRO A 53 7.69 7.51 1.28
C PRO A 53 8.83 8.04 0.38
N HIS A 54 9.87 7.23 0.16
CA HIS A 54 11.12 7.64 -0.48
C HIS A 54 11.44 6.87 -1.77
N ILE A 55 10.56 5.96 -2.20
CA ILE A 55 10.78 5.16 -3.40
C ILE A 55 10.71 6.05 -4.65
N PRO A 56 11.78 6.13 -5.46
CA PRO A 56 11.75 6.87 -6.71
C PRO A 56 10.93 6.08 -7.76
N PRO A 57 10.29 6.75 -8.75
CA PRO A 57 9.45 6.07 -9.75
C PRO A 57 10.07 4.85 -10.44
N PRO A 58 11.37 4.86 -10.82
CA PRO A 58 12.00 3.69 -11.44
C PRO A 58 12.10 2.45 -10.54
N ALA A 59 12.07 2.61 -9.21
CA ALA A 59 12.17 1.52 -8.24
C ALA A 59 10.81 1.07 -7.70
N ALA A 60 9.70 1.70 -8.13
CA ALA A 60 8.36 1.42 -7.61
C ALA A 60 7.93 -0.04 -7.84
N ALA A 61 8.20 -0.59 -9.04
CA ALA A 61 7.85 -1.97 -9.37
C ALA A 61 8.61 -2.99 -8.50
N ASP A 62 9.91 -2.77 -8.29
CA ASP A 62 10.74 -3.63 -7.44
C ASP A 62 10.27 -3.56 -5.97
N PHE A 63 9.94 -2.36 -5.49
CA PHE A 63 9.43 -2.19 -4.13
C PHE A 63 8.07 -2.86 -3.91
N VAL A 64 7.16 -2.76 -4.89
CA VAL A 64 5.88 -3.49 -4.85
C VAL A 64 6.13 -5.01 -4.83
N THR A 65 7.08 -5.50 -5.62
CA THR A 65 7.45 -6.93 -5.62
C THR A 65 7.99 -7.38 -4.26
N TYR A 66 8.86 -6.58 -3.63
CA TYR A 66 9.35 -6.84 -2.28
C TYR A 66 8.22 -6.91 -1.24
N CYS A 67 7.25 -6.00 -1.33
CA CYS A 67 6.07 -6.00 -0.47
C CYS A 67 5.21 -7.26 -0.65
N LYS A 68 5.02 -7.72 -1.90
CA LYS A 68 4.30 -8.96 -2.22
C LYS A 68 4.99 -10.18 -1.63
N CYS A 69 6.29 -10.32 -1.84
CA CYS A 69 7.04 -11.45 -1.30
C CYS A 69 6.96 -11.53 0.24
N TRP A 70 6.97 -10.38 0.92
CA TRP A 70 6.76 -10.35 2.36
C TRP A 70 5.35 -10.80 2.76
N ALA A 71 4.31 -10.31 2.08
CA ALA A 71 2.92 -10.70 2.37
C ALA A 71 2.67 -12.20 2.12
N GLU A 72 3.11 -12.72 0.98
CA GLU A 72 3.06 -14.16 0.66
C GLU A 72 3.80 -15.01 1.69
N SER A 73 4.97 -14.55 2.15
CA SER A 73 5.72 -15.23 3.19
C SER A 73 5.00 -15.26 4.53
N MET A 74 4.23 -14.21 4.87
CA MET A 74 3.45 -14.16 6.09
C MET A 74 2.29 -15.15 6.05
N HIS A 75 1.55 -15.19 4.94
CA HIS A 75 0.48 -16.19 4.73
C HIS A 75 1.03 -17.61 4.86
N HIS A 76 2.12 -17.91 4.14
CA HIS A 76 2.73 -19.24 4.19
C HIS A 76 3.20 -19.63 5.60
N HIS A 77 3.78 -18.70 6.35
CA HIS A 77 4.23 -18.93 7.72
C HIS A 77 3.05 -19.23 8.65
N GLN A 78 1.98 -18.43 8.60
CA GLN A 78 0.79 -18.63 9.42
C GLN A 78 0.09 -19.96 9.09
N ASP A 79 -0.08 -20.25 7.81
CA ASP A 79 -0.69 -21.51 7.35
C ASP A 79 0.11 -22.73 7.81
N ALA A 80 1.45 -22.66 7.70
CA ALA A 80 2.32 -23.75 8.14
C ALA A 80 2.29 -23.92 9.67
N GLU A 81 2.26 -22.83 10.43
CA GLU A 81 2.14 -22.90 11.88
C GLU A 81 0.81 -23.52 12.30
N GLU A 82 -0.30 -23.07 11.75
CA GLU A 82 -1.63 -23.55 12.13
C GLU A 82 -1.93 -24.98 11.63
N ALA A 83 -1.44 -25.35 10.44
CA ALA A 83 -1.72 -26.66 9.87
C ALA A 83 -0.79 -27.76 10.39
N LEU A 84 0.44 -27.44 10.79
CA LEU A 84 1.47 -28.42 11.12
C LEU A 84 2.04 -28.22 12.53
N PHE A 85 2.59 -27.04 12.81
CA PHE A 85 3.43 -26.86 14.00
C PHE A 85 2.64 -26.75 15.30
N PHE A 86 1.53 -26.00 15.29
CA PHE A 86 0.65 -25.81 16.45
C PHE A 86 -0.03 -27.12 16.88
N PRO A 87 -0.60 -27.95 15.98
CA PRO A 87 -1.05 -29.29 16.34
C PRO A 87 0.03 -30.17 16.97
N ASP A 88 1.25 -30.15 16.41
CA ASP A 88 2.37 -30.93 16.94
C ASP A 88 2.77 -30.47 18.35
N ILE A 89 2.77 -29.16 18.62
CA ILE A 89 3.03 -28.60 19.96
C ILE A 89 1.99 -29.12 20.98
N GLU A 90 0.70 -29.05 20.65
CA GLU A 90 -0.36 -29.49 21.55
C GLU A 90 -0.29 -31.00 21.81
N ALA A 91 0.01 -31.80 20.78
CA ALA A 91 0.18 -33.24 20.89
C ALA A 91 1.37 -33.62 21.79
N VAL A 92 2.51 -32.94 21.65
CA VAL A 92 3.69 -33.17 22.50
C VAL A 92 3.44 -32.71 23.94
N ALA A 93 2.73 -31.60 24.14
CA ALA A 93 2.41 -31.08 25.46
C ALA A 93 1.30 -31.86 26.17
N GLY A 94 0.43 -32.55 25.41
CA GLY A 94 -0.78 -33.18 25.93
C GLY A 94 -1.81 -32.17 26.45
N VAL A 95 -1.78 -30.93 25.96
CA VAL A 95 -2.64 -29.83 26.38
C VAL A 95 -3.34 -29.25 25.16
N GLU A 96 -4.64 -29.52 25.05
CA GLU A 96 -5.51 -28.95 24.01
C GLU A 96 -5.70 -27.45 24.23
N GLY A 97 -5.61 -26.66 23.16
CA GLY A 97 -5.80 -25.21 23.18
C GLY A 97 -4.61 -24.42 23.76
N LEU A 98 -3.45 -25.05 23.95
CA LEU A 98 -2.24 -24.40 24.46
C LEU A 98 -1.81 -23.20 23.60
N VAL A 99 -2.04 -23.27 22.28
CA VAL A 99 -1.63 -22.23 21.31
C VAL A 99 -2.82 -21.47 20.72
N ALA A 100 -4.02 -21.59 21.31
CA ALA A 100 -5.22 -20.89 20.85
C ALA A 100 -5.03 -19.36 20.77
N ARG A 101 -4.28 -18.78 21.71
CA ARG A 101 -3.93 -17.36 21.70
C ARG A 101 -3.09 -16.96 20.49
N ASN A 102 -2.17 -17.81 20.02
CA ASN A 102 -1.35 -17.53 18.85
C ASN A 102 -2.21 -17.46 17.59
N VAL A 103 -3.17 -18.37 17.45
CA VAL A 103 -4.16 -18.36 16.36
C VAL A 103 -5.02 -17.09 16.39
N GLU A 104 -5.46 -16.64 17.57
CA GLU A 104 -6.18 -15.36 17.69
C GLU A 104 -5.31 -14.17 17.26
N GLN A 105 -4.01 -14.20 17.57
CA GLN A 105 -3.07 -13.16 17.17
C GLN A 105 -2.85 -13.14 15.64
N HIS A 106 -2.82 -14.30 14.98
CA HIS A 106 -2.80 -14.38 13.51
C HIS A 106 -4.02 -13.70 12.88
N ARG A 107 -5.21 -14.02 13.40
CA ARG A 107 -6.47 -13.44 12.92
C ARG A 107 -6.53 -11.92 13.12
N ALA A 108 -5.89 -11.40 14.16
CA ALA A 108 -5.94 -9.98 14.50
C ALA A 108 -5.36 -9.06 13.41
N PHE A 109 -4.44 -9.56 12.56
CA PHE A 109 -3.85 -8.76 11.47
C PHE A 109 -4.22 -9.24 10.06
N ALA A 110 -4.92 -10.38 9.92
CA ALA A 110 -5.29 -10.96 8.62
C ALA A 110 -6.03 -9.97 7.70
N ALA A 111 -7.06 -9.29 8.21
CA ALA A 111 -7.81 -8.30 7.43
C ALA A 111 -6.97 -7.09 6.99
N GLY A 112 -5.90 -6.77 7.72
CA GLY A 112 -4.95 -5.73 7.32
C GLY A 112 -4.02 -6.18 6.21
N LEU A 113 -3.59 -7.45 6.22
CA LEU A 113 -2.78 -8.04 5.18
C LEU A 113 -3.56 -8.15 3.86
N GLU A 114 -4.82 -8.59 3.91
CA GLU A 114 -5.72 -8.63 2.74
C GLU A 114 -5.91 -7.25 2.09
N GLN A 115 -6.08 -6.19 2.91
CA GLN A 115 -6.18 -4.82 2.40
C GLN A 115 -4.89 -4.34 1.76
N PHE A 116 -3.73 -4.73 2.32
CA PHE A 116 -2.43 -4.40 1.78
C PHE A 116 -2.22 -5.06 0.41
N GLU A 117 -2.71 -6.29 0.24
CA GLU A 117 -2.67 -7.02 -1.03
C GLU A 117 -3.60 -6.39 -2.08
N ALA A 118 -4.85 -6.12 -1.69
CA ALA A 118 -5.83 -5.49 -2.56
C ALA A 118 -5.38 -4.13 -3.13
N TYR A 119 -4.56 -3.38 -2.38
CA TYR A 119 -4.05 -2.07 -2.81
C TYR A 119 -3.24 -2.14 -4.11
N TRP A 120 -2.37 -3.14 -4.29
CA TRP A 120 -1.57 -3.26 -5.51
C TRP A 120 -2.28 -4.07 -6.58
N ASP A 121 -3.25 -4.92 -6.23
CA ASP A 121 -4.05 -5.67 -7.18
C ASP A 121 -4.99 -4.79 -8.01
N CYS A 122 -5.48 -3.69 -7.43
CA CYS A 122 -6.38 -2.78 -8.16
C CYS A 122 -5.65 -1.90 -9.19
N GLY A 123 -4.33 -1.74 -9.05
CA GLY A 123 -3.54 -0.83 -9.88
C GLY A 123 -3.46 -1.26 -11.34
N ALA A 124 -3.16 -2.54 -11.61
CA ALA A 124 -3.01 -3.03 -12.98
C ALA A 124 -4.33 -3.00 -13.78
N PRO A 125 -5.48 -3.45 -13.26
CA PRO A 125 -6.77 -3.30 -13.93
C PRO A 125 -7.17 -1.85 -14.18
N LEU A 126 -6.91 -0.95 -13.22
CA LEU A 126 -7.20 0.48 -13.38
C LEU A 126 -6.38 1.09 -14.51
N VAL A 127 -5.07 0.82 -14.55
CA VAL A 127 -4.18 1.31 -15.61
C VAL A 127 -4.60 0.73 -16.96
N GLY A 128 -4.90 -0.57 -17.03
CA GLY A 128 -5.42 -1.21 -18.25
C GLY A 128 -6.69 -0.53 -18.75
N HIS A 129 -7.68 -0.34 -17.88
CA HIS A 129 -8.92 0.37 -18.21
C HIS A 129 -8.67 1.77 -18.81
N LEU A 130 -7.77 2.56 -18.21
CA LEU A 130 -7.45 3.91 -18.69
C LEU A 130 -6.69 3.89 -20.03
N TRP A 131 -5.82 2.91 -20.27
CA TRP A 131 -5.15 2.73 -21.56
C TRP A 131 -6.13 2.34 -22.67
N ASP A 132 -7.06 1.42 -22.38
CA ASP A 132 -8.11 1.01 -23.32
C ASP A 132 -9.01 2.20 -23.71
N GLU A 133 -9.23 3.16 -22.79
CA GLU A 133 -9.94 4.41 -23.10
C GLU A 133 -9.19 5.28 -24.13
N ILE A 134 -7.86 5.35 -24.05
CA ILE A 134 -7.04 6.12 -25.02
C ILE A 134 -7.13 5.53 -26.43
N GLU A 135 -7.33 4.22 -26.57
CA GLU A 135 -7.52 3.59 -27.88
C GLU A 135 -8.96 3.77 -28.42
N THR A 136 -9.96 3.80 -27.53
CA THR A 136 -11.37 3.86 -27.93
C THR A 136 -11.87 5.28 -28.21
N LEU A 137 -11.37 6.29 -27.50
CA LEU A 137 -11.82 7.68 -27.68
C LEU A 137 -11.46 8.28 -29.06
N PRO A 138 -10.27 8.03 -29.65
CA PRO A 138 -9.96 8.44 -31.01
C PRO A 138 -10.87 7.78 -32.06
N ALA A 139 -11.35 6.56 -31.80
CA ALA A 139 -12.28 5.87 -32.70
C ALA A 139 -13.67 6.53 -32.80
N LEU A 140 -13.94 7.56 -31.99
CA LEU A 140 -15.12 8.43 -32.11
C LEU A 140 -14.99 9.45 -33.25
N GLU A 141 -13.85 9.50 -33.94
CA GLU A 141 -13.69 10.28 -35.15
C GLU A 141 -14.71 9.85 -36.22
N GLY A 142 -15.44 10.82 -36.77
CA GLY A 142 -16.51 10.58 -37.76
C GLY A 142 -17.93 10.46 -37.19
N TYR A 143 -18.09 10.43 -35.86
CA TYR A 143 -19.41 10.50 -35.21
C TYR A 143 -19.85 11.96 -34.95
N ASP A 144 -21.15 12.14 -34.67
CA ASP A 144 -21.76 13.46 -34.43
C ASP A 144 -21.11 14.20 -33.26
N SER A 145 -20.26 15.17 -33.60
CA SER A 145 -19.50 15.95 -32.62
C SER A 145 -20.37 16.82 -31.72
N ALA A 146 -21.56 17.25 -32.17
CA ALA A 146 -22.46 18.05 -31.35
C ALA A 146 -23.06 17.18 -30.23
N ARG A 147 -23.49 15.96 -30.56
CA ARG A 147 -23.98 14.98 -29.58
C ARG A 147 -22.90 14.52 -28.62
N LEU A 148 -21.68 14.28 -29.10
CA LEU A 148 -20.53 13.92 -28.26
C LEU A 148 -20.22 15.03 -27.24
N ARG A 149 -20.17 16.30 -27.68
CA ARG A 149 -19.97 17.45 -26.77
C ARG A 149 -21.10 17.61 -25.76
N GLU A 150 -22.32 17.27 -26.12
CA GLU A 150 -23.44 17.28 -25.16
C GLU A 150 -23.28 16.17 -24.11
N ALA A 151 -22.89 14.96 -24.54
CA ALA A 151 -22.61 13.86 -23.63
C ALA A 151 -21.48 14.18 -22.66
N TYR A 152 -20.38 14.74 -23.16
CA TYR A 152 -19.25 15.18 -22.33
C TYR A 152 -19.68 16.24 -21.29
N ARG A 153 -20.43 17.26 -21.70
CA ARG A 153 -20.95 18.29 -20.77
C ARG A 153 -21.84 17.70 -19.66
N ARG A 154 -22.62 16.65 -19.96
CA ARG A 154 -23.42 15.95 -18.94
C ARG A 154 -22.52 15.20 -17.96
N LEU A 155 -21.46 14.54 -18.44
CA LEU A 155 -20.45 13.89 -17.61
C LEU A 155 -19.75 14.91 -16.69
N GLU A 156 -19.23 16.00 -17.24
CA GLU A 156 -18.60 17.07 -16.46
C GLU A 156 -19.52 17.59 -15.35
N LYS A 157 -20.79 17.86 -15.67
CA LYS A 157 -21.77 18.32 -14.68
C LYS A 157 -21.99 17.31 -13.56
N ALA A 158 -22.01 16.01 -13.87
CA ALA A 158 -22.16 14.95 -12.88
C ALA A 158 -20.91 14.85 -11.98
N LEU A 159 -19.71 14.93 -12.55
CA LEU A 159 -18.46 14.91 -11.80
C LEU A 159 -18.34 16.12 -10.86
N MET A 160 -18.75 17.30 -11.32
CA MET A 160 -18.73 18.55 -10.52
C MET A 160 -19.80 18.60 -9.42
N ALA A 161 -20.75 17.66 -9.41
CA ALA A 161 -21.76 17.54 -8.35
C ALA A 161 -21.27 16.72 -7.13
N THR A 162 -20.01 16.26 -7.15
CA THR A 162 -19.39 15.48 -6.06
C THR A 162 -18.80 16.37 -4.96
N ASP A 163 -18.10 15.78 -3.97
CA ASP A 163 -17.45 16.54 -2.89
C ASP A 163 -16.23 17.32 -3.39
N ASN A 164 -16.50 18.52 -3.89
CA ASN A 164 -15.48 19.40 -4.43
C ASN A 164 -14.47 19.90 -3.37
N GLN A 165 -14.77 19.81 -2.07
CA GLN A 165 -13.80 20.21 -1.03
C GLN A 165 -12.61 19.26 -0.93
N ARG A 166 -12.77 18.01 -1.36
CA ARG A 166 -11.71 16.99 -1.37
C ARG A 166 -11.22 16.67 -2.77
N ILE A 167 -12.14 16.60 -3.73
CA ILE A 167 -11.83 16.20 -5.11
C ILE A 167 -11.09 17.30 -5.86
N GLU A 168 -11.48 18.57 -5.74
CA GLU A 168 -10.78 19.65 -6.47
C GLU A 168 -9.31 19.77 -6.02
N PRO A 169 -8.96 19.84 -4.71
CA PRO A 169 -7.55 19.89 -4.31
C PRO A 169 -6.73 18.68 -4.78
N LEU A 170 -7.35 17.51 -4.89
CA LEU A 170 -6.72 16.30 -5.42
C LEU A 170 -6.46 16.44 -6.93
N VAL A 171 -7.48 16.75 -7.73
CA VAL A 171 -7.37 16.89 -9.19
C VAL A 171 -6.37 17.98 -9.56
N PHE A 172 -6.45 19.15 -8.92
CA PHE A 172 -5.53 20.26 -9.21
C PHE A 172 -4.10 20.01 -8.75
N GLY A 173 -3.88 19.21 -7.70
CA GLY A 173 -2.53 18.85 -7.27
C GLY A 173 -1.97 17.57 -7.91
N THR A 174 -2.76 16.87 -8.72
CA THR A 174 -2.28 15.70 -9.48
C THR A 174 -2.12 16.01 -10.96
N ALA A 175 -2.77 17.07 -11.46
CA ALA A 175 -2.62 17.53 -12.82
C ALA A 175 -1.21 18.13 -13.06
N ASP A 176 -0.38 17.42 -13.83
CA ASP A 176 0.89 17.94 -14.33
C ASP A 176 0.66 18.79 -15.58
N ARG A 177 0.66 20.10 -15.40
CA ARG A 177 0.49 21.08 -16.48
C ARG A 177 1.79 21.38 -17.23
N THR A 178 2.91 20.78 -16.82
CA THR A 178 4.20 20.88 -17.51
C THR A 178 4.45 19.70 -18.44
N PHE A 179 3.69 18.61 -18.27
CA PHE A 179 3.73 17.43 -19.12
C PHE A 179 3.54 17.80 -20.60
N GLU A 180 4.30 17.14 -21.48
CA GLU A 180 4.32 17.40 -22.93
C GLU A 180 4.50 18.89 -23.30
N GLY A 181 5.30 19.63 -22.51
CA GLY A 181 5.54 21.06 -22.74
C GLY A 181 4.34 21.94 -22.41
N GLY A 182 3.39 21.44 -21.61
CA GLY A 182 2.18 22.16 -21.23
C GLY A 182 1.14 22.27 -22.34
N MET A 183 1.13 21.31 -23.27
CA MET A 183 0.14 21.23 -24.34
C MET A 183 -1.29 21.11 -23.81
N HIS A 184 -1.47 20.50 -22.64
CA HIS A 184 -2.77 20.21 -22.04
C HIS A 184 -3.15 21.24 -20.97
N ASP A 185 -4.28 21.93 -21.18
CA ASP A 185 -4.85 22.86 -20.20
C ASP A 185 -5.92 22.17 -19.35
N PHE A 186 -5.52 21.25 -18.46
CA PHE A 186 -6.44 20.57 -17.55
C PHE A 186 -6.04 20.75 -16.07
N PRO A 187 -7.02 20.94 -15.16
CA PRO A 187 -8.38 21.41 -15.43
C PRO A 187 -8.38 22.87 -15.92
N SER A 188 -9.13 23.17 -16.97
CA SER A 188 -9.21 24.54 -17.50
C SER A 188 -10.15 25.38 -16.63
N VAL A 189 -9.57 26.22 -15.78
CA VAL A 189 -10.31 27.17 -14.93
C VAL A 189 -9.61 28.54 -14.91
N PRO A 190 -10.33 29.62 -14.57
CA PRO A 190 -9.70 30.92 -14.36
C PRO A 190 -8.61 30.89 -13.29
N PHE A 191 -7.56 31.70 -13.47
CA PHE A 191 -6.44 31.79 -12.53
C PHE A 191 -6.87 32.11 -11.08
N SER A 192 -7.88 32.96 -10.92
CA SER A 192 -8.44 33.31 -9.61
C SER A 192 -9.01 32.10 -8.87
N LEU A 193 -9.67 31.18 -9.59
CA LEU A 193 -10.25 29.98 -9.00
C LEU A 193 -9.16 29.01 -8.54
N ARG A 194 -8.05 28.89 -9.28
CA ARG A 194 -6.88 28.10 -8.85
C ARG A 194 -6.34 28.56 -7.50
N TYR A 195 -6.23 29.88 -7.30
CA TYR A 195 -5.78 30.45 -6.03
C TYR A 195 -6.74 30.10 -4.89
N VAL A 196 -8.05 30.17 -5.12
CA VAL A 196 -9.05 29.78 -4.11
C VAL A 196 -8.90 28.30 -3.72
N ILE A 197 -8.77 27.39 -4.69
CA ILE A 197 -8.58 25.96 -4.43
C ILE A 197 -7.29 25.73 -3.63
N HIS A 198 -6.18 26.34 -4.05
CA HIS A 198 -4.89 26.16 -3.42
C HIS A 198 -4.83 26.71 -1.99
N TYR A 199 -5.35 27.91 -1.75
CA TYR A 199 -5.18 28.60 -0.47
C TYR A 199 -6.32 28.39 0.51
N VAL A 200 -7.53 28.06 0.04
CA VAL A 200 -8.72 27.92 0.89
C VAL A 200 -9.13 26.46 1.03
N LEU A 201 -9.44 25.78 -0.09
CA LEU A 201 -9.97 24.40 -0.04
C LEU A 201 -8.91 23.39 0.43
N ARG A 202 -7.65 23.59 0.03
CA ARG A 202 -6.52 22.75 0.47
C ARG A 202 -6.30 22.76 1.99
N ARG A 203 -6.81 23.75 2.74
CA ARG A 203 -6.58 23.84 4.20
C ARG A 203 -7.24 22.71 4.99
N ARG A 204 -8.44 22.30 4.58
CA ARG A 204 -9.29 21.36 5.35
C ARG A 204 -8.67 19.96 5.49
N HIS A 205 -7.72 19.61 4.61
CA HIS A 205 -6.98 18.35 4.62
C HIS A 205 -5.49 18.52 4.28
N ARG A 206 -4.83 19.59 4.76
CA ARG A 206 -3.44 19.95 4.40
C ARG A 206 -2.43 18.79 4.50
N GLY A 207 -2.61 17.88 5.45
CA GLY A 207 -1.74 16.71 5.63
C GLY A 207 -1.83 15.69 4.49
N ALA A 208 -3.00 15.56 3.83
CA ALA A 208 -3.18 14.66 2.69
C ALA A 208 -2.53 15.22 1.42
N TRP A 209 -2.64 16.53 1.20
CA TRP A 209 -2.18 17.17 -0.04
C TRP A 209 -0.65 17.31 -0.16
N ARG A 210 0.12 16.94 0.86
CA ARG A 210 1.58 16.86 0.75
C ARG A 210 2.07 15.73 -0.17
N PHE A 211 1.18 14.79 -0.47
CA PHE A 211 1.45 13.64 -1.33
C PHE A 211 1.06 13.87 -2.80
N ASN A 212 0.46 15.02 -3.10
CA ASN A 212 0.14 15.40 -4.46
C ASN A 212 1.45 15.58 -5.26
N PRO A 213 1.61 14.92 -6.42
CA PRO A 213 2.85 14.94 -7.19
C PRO A 213 3.11 16.29 -7.86
N SER A 214 2.07 17.09 -8.05
CA SER A 214 2.13 18.39 -8.72
C SER A 214 1.67 19.47 -7.74
N THR A 215 2.52 20.45 -7.42
CA THR A 215 2.18 21.45 -6.38
C THR A 215 1.46 22.69 -6.90
N MET A 216 0.83 22.58 -8.08
CA MET A 216 0.62 23.64 -9.09
C MET A 216 1.84 23.87 -9.96
#